data_AF-A0A955KLT6-F1
#
_entry.id   AF-A0A955KLT6-F1
#
_cell.length_a   1.000
_cell.length_b   1.000
_cell.length_c   1.000
_cell.angle_alpha   90.00
_cell.angle_beta   90.00
_cell.angle_gamma   90.00
#
_symmetry.space_group_name_H-M   'P 1'
#
loop_
_entity.id
_entity.type
_entity.pdbx_description
1 polymer ?
#
loop_
_entity_poly.entity_id
_entity_poly.type
_entity_poly.pdbx_seq_one_letter_code
_entity_poly.pdbx_strand_id
1 'polypeptide(L)'
;MKKIIKNLNIQAPLIFAFIAVLASWPLISEASMVVRTGDFISVASEDAVEGDFYALGQKVVLSGLIKGDSILFGGEITVNGEIEEDLIVVSGTAQVHAKVDDDLRIIAGDTVVAGEVIGDLVIVSGTAHILSTAKINGDVLYYGNS
;
A
#
# COMPACT_ATOMS: atom_id res chain seq x y z
N MET A 1 7.28 -69.67 -27.36
CA MET A 1 6.32 -68.73 -27.99
C MET A 1 6.45 -67.36 -27.31
N LYS A 2 6.29 -66.29 -28.09
CA LYS A 2 6.71 -64.89 -27.86
C LYS A 2 6.42 -64.29 -26.46
N LYS A 3 7.45 -63.69 -25.86
CA LYS A 3 7.32 -62.60 -24.86
C LYS A 3 6.63 -61.41 -25.56
N ILE A 4 5.48 -60.97 -25.08
CA ILE A 4 4.90 -59.66 -25.43
C ILE A 4 5.22 -58.74 -24.27
N ILE A 5 6.11 -57.80 -24.55
CA ILE A 5 6.63 -56.80 -23.63
C ILE A 5 5.51 -55.78 -23.40
N LYS A 6 5.07 -55.65 -22.15
CA LYS A 6 4.21 -54.55 -21.69
C LYS A 6 5.07 -53.28 -21.64
N ASN A 7 5.07 -52.47 -22.69
CA ASN A 7 5.53 -51.08 -22.59
C ASN A 7 4.36 -50.23 -22.11
N LEU A 8 4.07 -50.30 -20.81
CA LEU A 8 3.17 -49.33 -20.19
C LEU A 8 3.94 -48.01 -20.08
N ASN A 9 3.41 -46.97 -20.70
CA ASN A 9 4.01 -45.65 -20.80
C ASN A 9 3.98 -44.92 -19.44
N ILE A 10 4.84 -45.35 -18.50
CA ILE A 10 4.88 -44.90 -17.11
C ILE A 10 5.23 -43.39 -16.98
N GLN A 11 5.73 -42.76 -18.04
CA GLN A 11 6.04 -41.33 -18.03
C GLN A 11 4.80 -40.43 -18.12
N ALA A 12 3.73 -40.87 -18.79
CA ALA A 12 2.49 -40.09 -18.91
C ALA A 12 1.74 -39.87 -17.57
N PRO A 13 1.56 -40.88 -16.69
CA PRO A 13 0.89 -40.67 -15.40
C PRO A 13 1.74 -39.87 -14.40
N LEU A 14 3.08 -39.95 -14.47
CA LEU A 14 3.97 -39.16 -13.60
C LEU A 14 3.91 -37.66 -13.93
N ILE A 15 3.89 -37.30 -15.22
CA ILE A 15 3.75 -35.91 -15.67
C ILE A 15 2.39 -35.34 -15.25
N PHE A 16 1.32 -36.14 -15.38
CA PHE A 16 -0.02 -35.74 -14.94
C PHE A 16 -0.11 -35.52 -13.43
N ALA A 17 0.53 -36.38 -12.63
CA ALA A 17 0.61 -36.20 -11.17
C ALA A 17 1.42 -34.95 -10.78
N PHE A 18 2.50 -34.66 -11.50
CA PHE A 18 3.32 -33.47 -11.25
C PHE A 18 2.58 -32.17 -11.59
N ILE A 19 1.84 -32.14 -12.71
CA ILE A 19 0.98 -31.00 -13.09
C ILE A 19 -0.19 -30.82 -12.12
N ALA A 20 -0.79 -31.91 -11.64
CA ALA A 20 -1.87 -31.85 -10.66
C ALA A 20 -1.41 -31.30 -9.30
N VAL A 21 -0.18 -31.61 -8.88
CA VAL A 21 0.44 -31.03 -7.67
C VAL A 21 0.73 -29.54 -7.85
N LEU A 22 1.24 -29.12 -9.02
CA LEU A 22 1.47 -27.70 -9.32
C LEU A 22 0.17 -26.89 -9.43
N ALA A 23 -0.89 -27.50 -9.96
CA ALA A 23 -2.22 -26.89 -10.06
C ALA A 23 -2.99 -26.84 -8.73
N SER A 24 -2.50 -27.53 -7.69
CA SER A 24 -3.07 -27.51 -6.34
C SER A 24 -2.48 -26.42 -5.44
N TRP A 25 -1.47 -25.69 -5.91
CA TRP A 25 -1.05 -24.47 -5.24
C TRP A 25 -2.08 -23.37 -5.51
N PRO A 26 -2.66 -22.77 -4.46
CA PRO A 26 -3.50 -21.61 -4.65
C PRO A 26 -2.64 -20.48 -5.24
N LEU A 27 -2.81 -20.21 -6.53
CA LEU A 27 -2.51 -18.92 -7.15
C LEU A 27 -3.61 -17.94 -6.75
N ILE A 28 -3.82 -17.78 -5.45
CA ILE A 28 -4.78 -16.82 -4.94
C ILE A 28 -3.93 -15.65 -4.46
N SER A 29 -3.72 -14.69 -5.37
CA SER A 29 -3.44 -13.32 -4.96
C SER A 29 -4.73 -12.85 -4.29
N GLU A 30 -4.76 -12.91 -2.96
CA GLU A 30 -5.83 -12.30 -2.18
C GLU A 30 -5.56 -10.81 -2.19
N ALA A 31 -6.44 -10.04 -2.84
CA ALA A 31 -6.53 -8.61 -2.56
C ALA A 31 -6.93 -8.49 -1.08
N SER A 32 -5.94 -8.25 -0.22
CA SER A 32 -6.11 -8.17 1.22
C SER A 32 -6.48 -6.74 1.59
N MET A 33 -7.77 -6.44 1.67
CA MET A 33 -8.25 -5.19 2.24
C MET A 33 -8.16 -5.24 3.77
N VAL A 34 -7.53 -4.24 4.38
CA VAL A 34 -7.48 -4.06 5.84
C VAL A 34 -8.20 -2.76 6.23
N VAL A 35 -9.19 -2.88 7.12
CA VAL A 35 -9.90 -1.73 7.70
C VAL A 35 -9.64 -1.70 9.20
N ARG A 36 -9.18 -0.56 9.72
CA ARG A 36 -9.00 -0.33 11.16
C ARG A 36 -9.78 0.89 11.63
N THR A 37 -10.41 0.76 12.78
CA THR A 37 -11.15 1.86 13.42
C THR A 37 -10.83 1.91 14.91
N GLY A 38 -10.73 3.10 15.50
CA GLY A 38 -10.52 3.27 16.94
C GLY A 38 -9.84 4.60 17.26
N ASP A 39 -9.53 4.85 18.53
CA ASP A 39 -8.91 6.11 18.93
C ASP A 39 -7.48 6.25 18.42
N PHE A 40 -6.69 5.17 18.52
CA PHE A 40 -5.31 5.11 18.05
C PHE A 40 -5.11 3.90 17.13
N ILE A 41 -4.68 4.16 15.91
CA ILE A 41 -4.37 3.14 14.90
C ILE A 41 -2.88 3.24 14.58
N SER A 42 -2.18 2.11 14.59
CA SER A 42 -0.79 2.07 14.17
C SER A 42 -0.46 0.84 13.33
N VAL A 43 0.50 0.99 12.42
CA VAL A 43 1.19 -0.10 11.71
C VAL A 43 2.67 0.08 12.00
N ALA A 44 3.29 -0.90 12.66
CA ALA A 44 4.67 -0.78 13.11
C ALA A 44 5.65 -0.92 11.93
N SER A 45 6.88 -0.45 12.10
CA SER A 45 7.91 -0.44 11.03
C SER A 45 8.28 -1.82 10.49
N GLU A 46 8.08 -2.85 11.30
CA GLU A 46 8.33 -4.25 10.99
C GLU A 46 7.16 -4.94 10.29
N ASP A 47 6.00 -4.27 10.23
CA ASP A 47 4.79 -4.80 9.63
C ASP A 47 4.67 -4.38 8.16
N ALA A 48 4.01 -5.22 7.37
CA ALA A 48 3.54 -4.89 6.03
C ALA A 48 2.06 -5.24 5.89
N VAL A 49 1.31 -4.38 5.22
CA VAL A 49 -0.06 -4.65 4.79
C VAL A 49 -0.02 -4.99 3.31
N GLU A 50 -0.46 -6.21 2.95
CA GLU A 50 -0.32 -6.76 1.60
C GLU A 50 -1.27 -6.16 0.55
N GLY A 51 -2.26 -5.36 0.95
CA GLY A 51 -3.17 -4.68 0.03
C GLY A 51 -3.66 -3.38 0.62
N ASP A 52 -4.84 -2.94 0.19
CA ASP A 52 -5.38 -1.64 0.57
C ASP A 52 -5.59 -1.50 2.08
N PHE A 53 -5.28 -0.31 2.60
CA PHE A 53 -5.39 0.01 4.02
C PHE A 53 -6.28 1.23 4.27
N TYR A 54 -7.35 1.02 5.02
CA TYR A 54 -8.31 2.05 5.39
C TYR A 54 -8.30 2.26 6.89
N ALA A 55 -8.16 3.52 7.33
CA ALA A 55 -8.16 3.85 8.75
C ALA A 55 -9.10 5.02 9.07
N LEU A 56 -9.88 4.85 10.14
CA LEU A 56 -10.68 5.90 10.75
C LEU A 56 -10.37 5.97 12.25
N GLY A 57 -9.63 6.99 12.67
CA GLY A 57 -9.30 7.12 14.09
C GLY A 57 -8.85 8.51 14.50
N GLN A 58 -8.83 8.79 15.81
CA GLN A 58 -8.41 10.11 16.29
C GLN A 58 -6.94 10.39 15.96
N LYS A 59 -6.09 9.36 16.08
CA LYS A 59 -4.68 9.39 15.70
C LYS A 59 -4.31 8.14 14.89
N VAL A 60 -3.65 8.34 13.75
CA VAL A 60 -3.18 7.27 12.86
C VAL A 60 -1.68 7.42 12.62
N VAL A 61 -0.90 6.36 12.87
CA VAL A 61 0.55 6.33 12.64
C VAL A 61 0.94 5.12 11.80
N LEU A 62 1.33 5.33 10.55
CA LEU A 62 1.78 4.27 9.65
C LEU A 62 3.29 4.33 9.50
N SER A 63 4.00 3.42 10.18
CA SER A 63 5.44 3.29 10.06
C SER A 63 5.89 2.10 9.23
N GLY A 64 5.01 1.11 9.03
CA GLY A 64 5.24 -0.05 8.16
C GLY A 64 4.82 0.19 6.71
N LEU A 65 5.14 -0.78 5.86
CA LEU A 65 4.85 -0.77 4.42
C LEU A 65 3.35 -1.03 4.17
N ILE A 66 2.73 -0.26 3.27
CA ILE A 66 1.42 -0.56 2.70
C ILE A 66 1.61 -0.82 1.20
N LYS A 67 1.28 -2.03 0.74
CA LYS A 67 1.51 -2.44 -0.65
C LYS A 67 0.42 -2.00 -1.63
N GLY A 68 -0.75 -1.61 -1.12
CA GLY A 68 -1.84 -1.08 -1.94
C GLY A 68 -2.17 0.37 -1.58
N ASP A 69 -3.34 0.80 -2.03
CA ASP A 69 -3.89 2.12 -1.70
C ASP A 69 -4.07 2.33 -0.19
N SER A 70 -3.89 3.57 0.27
CA SER A 70 -4.16 3.95 1.65
C SER A 70 -5.10 5.14 1.76
N ILE A 71 -6.20 4.97 2.51
CA ILE A 71 -7.18 6.03 2.75
C ILE A 71 -7.35 6.23 4.27
N LEU A 72 -6.94 7.41 4.74
CA LEU A 72 -6.79 7.70 6.16
C LEU A 72 -7.64 8.91 6.57
N PHE A 73 -8.46 8.72 7.61
CA PHE A 73 -9.27 9.77 8.22
C PHE A 73 -8.95 9.88 9.71
N GLY A 74 -8.65 11.09 10.19
CA GLY A 74 -8.36 11.30 11.60
C GLY A 74 -8.06 12.73 12.04
N GLY A 75 -7.81 12.97 13.32
CA GLY A 75 -7.38 14.31 13.76
C GLY A 75 -5.91 14.56 13.51
N GLU A 76 -5.06 13.58 13.85
CA GLU A 76 -3.61 13.62 13.63
C GLU A 76 -3.20 12.38 12.84
N ILE A 77 -2.58 12.58 11.68
CA ILE A 77 -2.09 11.48 10.84
C ILE A 77 -0.60 11.67 10.58
N THR A 78 0.18 10.61 10.83
CA THR A 78 1.60 10.54 10.50
C THR A 78 1.86 9.30 9.65
N VAL A 79 2.47 9.50 8.49
CA VAL A 79 2.84 8.42 7.56
C VAL A 79 4.35 8.47 7.33
N ASN A 80 5.05 7.47 7.85
CA ASN A 80 6.51 7.30 7.74
C ASN A 80 6.89 6.15 6.80
N GLY A 81 6.08 5.08 6.79
CA GLY A 81 6.31 3.89 5.96
C GLY A 81 5.83 4.10 4.53
N GLU A 82 6.48 3.44 3.58
CA GLU A 82 6.20 3.51 2.14
C GLU A 82 4.78 3.04 1.81
N ILE A 83 4.16 3.73 0.85
CA ILE A 83 2.87 3.39 0.22
C ILE A 83 3.17 3.09 -1.26
N GLU A 84 2.97 1.84 -1.70
CA GLU A 84 3.33 1.41 -3.06
C GLU A 84 2.31 1.87 -4.14
N GLU A 85 1.14 2.38 -3.73
CA GLU A 85 0.12 2.93 -4.64
C GLU A 85 -0.32 4.33 -4.15
N ASP A 86 -1.63 4.66 -4.17
CA ASP A 86 -2.13 5.98 -3.81
C ASP A 86 -2.23 6.21 -2.31
N LEU A 87 -2.02 7.45 -1.86
CA LEU A 87 -2.28 7.89 -0.48
C LEU A 87 -3.27 9.04 -0.43
N ILE A 88 -4.41 8.82 0.24
CA ILE A 88 -5.43 9.84 0.53
C ILE A 88 -5.48 10.09 2.04
N VAL A 89 -5.29 11.34 2.45
CA VAL A 89 -5.29 11.75 3.86
C VAL A 89 -6.29 12.87 4.09
N VAL A 90 -7.19 12.68 5.06
CA VAL A 90 -8.11 13.72 5.53
C VAL A 90 -7.94 13.89 7.04
N SER A 91 -7.42 15.05 7.47
CA SER A 91 -7.16 15.28 8.89
C SER A 91 -7.19 16.72 9.41
N GLY A 92 -7.06 16.90 10.72
CA GLY A 92 -6.70 18.20 11.29
C GLY A 92 -5.24 18.55 11.01
N THR A 93 -4.35 17.60 11.27
CA THR A 93 -2.91 17.69 11.01
C THR A 93 -2.43 16.46 10.25
N ALA A 94 -1.69 16.68 9.15
CA ALA A 94 -1.10 15.63 8.33
C ALA A 94 0.42 15.79 8.26
N GLN A 95 1.16 14.74 8.59
CA GLN A 95 2.62 14.67 8.45
C GLN A 95 2.98 13.47 7.57
N VAL A 96 3.41 13.72 6.34
CA VAL A 96 3.75 12.69 5.36
C VAL A 96 5.25 12.73 5.08
N HIS A 97 5.97 11.76 5.66
CA HIS A 97 7.41 11.55 5.50
C HIS A 97 7.73 10.39 4.56
N ALA A 98 6.72 9.60 4.21
CA ALA A 98 6.82 8.41 3.37
C ALA A 98 7.10 8.70 1.90
N LYS A 99 7.64 7.69 1.22
CA LYS A 99 7.58 7.56 -0.24
C LYS A 99 6.18 7.07 -0.64
N VAL A 100 5.57 7.72 -1.63
CA VAL A 100 4.30 7.34 -2.25
C VAL A 100 4.58 7.07 -3.74
N ASP A 101 4.32 5.84 -4.18
CA ASP A 101 4.74 5.37 -5.52
C ASP A 101 3.79 5.74 -6.64
N ASP A 102 2.61 6.27 -6.30
CA ASP A 102 1.70 6.93 -7.24
C ASP A 102 1.30 8.31 -6.69
N ASP A 103 0.01 8.59 -6.48
CA ASP A 103 -0.47 9.95 -6.16
C ASP A 103 -0.68 10.20 -4.65
N LEU A 104 -0.39 11.42 -4.20
CA LEU A 104 -0.65 11.89 -2.83
C LEU A 104 -1.72 12.99 -2.82
N ARG A 105 -2.84 12.72 -2.14
CA ARG A 105 -3.97 13.66 -1.99
C ARG A 105 -4.25 13.95 -0.52
N ILE A 106 -4.12 15.21 -0.11
CA ILE A 106 -4.26 15.63 1.28
C ILE A 106 -5.31 16.73 1.41
N ILE A 107 -6.22 16.56 2.36
CA ILE A 107 -7.13 17.60 2.86
C ILE A 107 -6.88 17.75 4.36
N ALA A 108 -6.27 18.86 4.81
CA ALA A 108 -6.02 19.04 6.23
C ALA A 108 -5.99 20.49 6.72
N GLY A 109 -6.06 20.73 8.03
CA GLY A 109 -5.82 22.05 8.62
C GLY A 109 -4.36 22.48 8.41
N ASP A 110 -3.44 21.66 8.89
CA ASP A 110 -1.99 21.84 8.75
C ASP A 110 -1.37 20.61 8.08
N THR A 111 -0.50 20.84 7.10
CA THR A 111 0.15 19.76 6.32
C THR A 111 1.67 19.94 6.28
N VAL A 112 2.40 18.85 6.49
CA VAL A 112 3.84 18.75 6.18
C VAL A 112 4.05 17.58 5.22
N VAL A 113 4.72 17.83 4.11
CA VAL A 113 5.17 16.79 3.17
C VAL A 113 6.69 16.86 3.07
N ALA A 114 7.35 15.73 3.32
CA ALA A 114 8.81 15.64 3.37
C ALA A 114 9.40 14.51 2.51
N GLY A 115 8.58 13.53 2.11
CA GLY A 115 8.99 12.35 1.34
C GLY A 115 8.89 12.53 -0.17
N GLU A 116 9.13 11.44 -0.90
CA GLU A 116 9.03 11.39 -2.37
C GLU A 116 7.60 11.03 -2.78
N VAL A 117 7.05 11.71 -3.78
CA VAL A 117 5.81 11.35 -4.45
C VAL A 117 6.14 11.13 -5.93
N ILE A 118 5.94 9.91 -6.41
CA ILE A 118 6.29 9.54 -7.78
C ILE A 118 5.27 10.09 -8.79
N GLY A 119 4.00 10.17 -8.40
CA GLY A 119 2.94 10.80 -9.18
C GLY A 119 2.71 12.26 -8.79
N ASP A 120 1.44 12.65 -8.78
CA ASP A 120 0.97 14.00 -8.52
C ASP A 120 0.75 14.25 -7.02
N LEU A 121 0.96 15.50 -6.61
CA LEU A 121 0.67 15.98 -5.27
C LEU A 121 -0.49 16.98 -5.30
N VAL A 122 -1.59 16.64 -4.63
CA VAL A 122 -2.72 17.54 -4.41
C VAL A 122 -2.88 17.84 -2.92
N ILE A 123 -2.79 19.12 -2.54
CA ILE A 123 -2.99 19.55 -1.16
C ILE A 123 -4.05 20.65 -1.10
N VAL A 124 -5.05 20.44 -0.26
CA VAL A 124 -6.01 21.46 0.18
C VAL A 124 -5.86 21.64 1.68
N SER A 125 -5.30 22.77 2.12
CA SER A 125 -5.09 23.02 3.54
C SER A 125 -5.20 24.45 4.01
N GLY A 126 -5.29 24.64 5.32
CA GLY A 126 -5.14 25.95 5.95
C GLY A 126 -3.69 26.43 5.86
N THR A 127 -2.75 25.58 6.29
CA THR A 127 -1.30 25.76 6.17
C THR A 127 -0.67 24.55 5.48
N ALA A 128 0.28 24.73 4.56
CA ALA A 128 1.10 23.62 4.05
C ALA A 128 2.58 23.96 3.97
N HIS A 129 3.40 23.02 4.42
CA HIS A 129 4.85 23.06 4.27
C HIS A 129 5.31 21.84 3.47
N ILE A 130 5.59 22.04 2.18
CA ILE A 130 6.33 21.09 1.36
C ILE A 130 7.81 21.36 1.63
N LEU A 131 8.47 20.45 2.35
CA LEU A 131 9.85 20.66 2.78
C LEU A 131 10.81 20.53 1.60
N SER A 132 11.99 21.14 1.72
CA SER A 132 13.07 21.02 0.71
C SER A 132 13.59 19.60 0.49
N THR A 133 13.24 18.66 1.38
CA THR A 133 13.53 17.23 1.23
C THR A 133 12.53 16.50 0.36
N ALA A 134 11.33 17.06 0.16
CA ALA A 134 10.29 16.44 -0.64
C ALA A 134 10.69 16.47 -2.13
N LYS A 135 10.39 15.38 -2.83
CA LYS A 135 10.62 15.25 -4.26
C LYS A 135 9.31 14.82 -4.92
N ILE A 136 8.74 15.69 -5.73
CA ILE A 136 7.50 15.41 -6.47
C ILE A 136 7.87 15.29 -7.94
N ASN A 137 7.64 14.11 -8.52
CA ASN A 137 7.99 13.83 -9.91
C ASN A 137 6.87 14.24 -10.89
N GLY A 138 5.61 14.28 -10.43
CA GLY A 138 4.46 14.76 -11.16
C GLY A 138 4.12 16.24 -10.90
N ASP A 139 2.86 16.58 -11.14
CA ASP A 139 2.33 17.93 -10.96
C ASP A 139 2.02 18.21 -9.48
N VAL A 140 2.13 19.49 -9.09
CA VAL A 140 1.74 19.96 -7.76
C VAL A 140 0.56 20.91 -7.88
N LEU A 141 -0.58 20.51 -7.33
CA LEU A 141 -1.74 21.37 -7.12
C LEU A 141 -1.88 21.68 -5.63
N TYR A 142 -1.82 22.96 -5.29
CA TYR A 142 -1.87 23.41 -3.92
C TYR A 142 -2.86 24.55 -3.72
N TYR A 143 -3.69 24.44 -2.67
CA TYR A 143 -4.57 25.48 -2.19
C TYR A 143 -4.44 25.62 -0.67
N GLY A 144 -3.91 26.75 -0.19
CA GLY A 144 -3.75 27.05 1.23
C GLY A 144 -2.83 28.24 1.49
N ASN A 145 -2.49 28.48 2.75
CA ASN A 145 -1.40 29.39 3.13
C ASN A 145 -0.08 28.64 3.31
N SER A 146 1.02 29.20 2.81
CA SER A 146 2.35 28.57 2.82
C SER A 146 3.26 29.14 3.91
#